data_AF-A0A955NQG9-F1
#
_entry.id   AF-A0A955NQG9-F1
#
_cell.length_a   1.000
_cell.length_b   1.000
_cell.length_c   1.000
_cell.angle_alpha   90.00
_cell.angle_beta   90.00
_cell.angle_gamma   90.00
#
_symmetry.space_group_name_H-M   'P 1'
#
loop_
_entity.id
_entity.type
_entity.pdbx_description
1 polymer ?
#
loop_
_entity_poly.entity_id
_entity_poly.type
_entity_poly.pdbx_seq_one_letter_code
_entity_poly.pdbx_strand_id
1 'polypeptide(L)'
;MTDKPNYQPGLEGIIAGESAICKVRADVDKLIYRGYDTSVLALEAEFEETAHLLIEGRLPNKVELSAFKKELNTHRIIEKPTIELIRALPNTMHPMDVLRCGVSACAGWDPDVGD
;
A
#
# COMPACT_ATOMS: atom_id res chain seq x y z
N MET A 1 -6.98 41.50 -16.70
CA MET A 1 -5.89 40.54 -16.98
C MET A 1 -6.34 39.21 -16.43
N THR A 2 -6.74 38.29 -17.30
CA THR A 2 -7.21 36.96 -16.89
C THR A 2 -5.99 36.10 -16.57
N ASP A 3 -5.75 35.87 -15.28
CA ASP A 3 -4.77 34.88 -14.80
C ASP A 3 -5.14 33.51 -15.36
N LYS A 4 -4.33 33.02 -16.29
CA LYS A 4 -4.45 31.63 -16.75
C LYS A 4 -3.90 30.74 -15.63
N PRO A 5 -4.60 29.66 -15.25
CA PRO A 5 -4.04 28.69 -14.31
C PRO A 5 -2.71 28.18 -14.88
N ASN A 6 -1.68 28.19 -14.03
CA ASN A 6 -0.34 27.75 -14.40
C ASN A 6 -0.37 26.26 -14.71
N TYR A 7 -0.39 25.90 -16.00
CA TYR A 7 -0.43 24.51 -16.46
C TYR A 7 0.92 23.83 -16.18
N GLN A 8 0.91 22.84 -15.29
CA GLN A 8 2.09 22.08 -14.89
C GLN A 8 1.88 20.59 -15.19
N PRO A 9 2.30 20.10 -16.38
CA PRO A 9 2.19 18.68 -16.70
C PRO A 9 3.05 17.85 -15.75
N GLY A 10 2.49 16.76 -15.21
CA GLY A 10 3.19 15.88 -14.26
C GLY A 10 3.11 16.30 -12.79
N LEU A 11 2.43 17.41 -12.46
CA LEU A 11 2.20 17.89 -11.08
C LEU A 11 3.47 18.23 -10.28
N GLU A 12 4.60 18.47 -10.95
CA GLU A 12 5.84 18.86 -10.27
C GLU A 12 5.67 20.21 -9.54
N GLY A 13 5.93 20.23 -8.23
CA GLY A 13 5.75 21.42 -7.40
C GLY A 13 4.30 21.72 -6.99
N ILE A 14 3.34 20.89 -7.41
CA ILE A 14 1.93 21.02 -7.00
C ILE A 14 1.65 20.18 -5.76
N ILE A 15 1.12 20.83 -4.71
CA ILE A 15 0.59 20.14 -3.53
C ILE A 15 -0.76 19.53 -3.92
N ALA A 16 -0.80 18.21 -4.14
CA ALA A 16 -2.01 17.48 -4.51
C ALA A 16 -2.94 17.19 -3.32
N GLY A 17 -2.42 17.22 -2.09
CA GLY A 17 -3.17 16.97 -0.87
C GLY A 17 -2.31 17.02 0.37
N GLU A 18 -2.95 16.91 1.54
CA GLU A 18 -2.30 16.82 2.84
C GLU A 18 -2.22 15.36 3.29
N SER A 19 -1.12 14.98 3.94
CA SER A 19 -0.95 13.62 4.47
C SER A 19 -0.16 13.64 5.77
N ALA A 20 -0.60 12.80 6.71
CA ALA A 20 0.12 12.53 7.95
C ALA A 20 0.90 11.19 7.89
N ILE A 21 0.95 10.51 6.74
CA ILE A 21 1.48 9.15 6.62
C ILE A 21 3.00 9.14 6.49
N CYS A 22 3.53 9.90 5.52
CA CYS A 22 4.93 9.85 5.15
C CYS A 22 5.46 11.25 4.86
N LYS A 23 6.72 11.50 5.25
CA LYS A 23 7.46 12.70 4.88
C LYS A 23 8.80 12.30 4.23
N VAL A 24 8.97 12.69 2.97
CA VAL A 24 10.25 12.61 2.28
C VAL A 24 11.04 13.89 2.59
N ARG A 25 12.25 13.73 3.14
CA ARG A 25 13.16 14.82 3.51
C ARG A 25 14.41 14.72 2.67
N ALA A 26 14.38 15.31 1.47
CA ALA A 26 15.52 15.33 0.57
C ALA A 26 16.71 16.14 1.12
N ASP A 27 16.45 17.10 2.02
CA ASP A 27 17.47 17.95 2.66
C ASP A 27 18.40 17.19 3.61
N VAL A 28 17.89 16.11 4.23
CA VAL A 28 18.63 15.30 5.20
C VAL A 28 18.68 13.82 4.80
N ASP A 29 18.33 13.50 3.55
CA ASP A 29 18.25 12.15 2.98
C ASP A 29 17.51 11.14 3.87
N LYS A 30 16.31 11.53 4.32
CA LYS A 30 15.47 10.71 5.20
C LYS A 30 14.08 10.47 4.64
N LEU A 31 13.59 9.27 4.91
CA LEU A 31 12.19 8.89 4.73
C LEU A 31 11.59 8.63 6.11
N ILE A 32 10.48 9.29 6.41
CA ILE A 32 9.83 9.24 7.71
C ILE A 32 8.43 8.68 7.54
N TYR A 33 8.09 7.58 8.23
CA TYR A 33 6.75 7.02 8.33
C TYR A 33 6.15 7.34 9.70
N ARG A 34 5.05 8.10 9.72
CA ARG A 34 4.31 8.45 10.95
C ARG A 34 5.21 8.97 12.10
N GLY A 35 6.29 9.68 11.76
CA GLY A 35 7.27 10.22 12.72
C GLY A 35 8.50 9.34 12.97
N TYR A 36 8.55 8.11 12.46
CA TYR A 36 9.68 7.18 12.60
C TYR A 36 10.55 7.18 11.35
N ASP A 37 11.87 7.20 11.52
CA ASP A 37 12.82 7.03 10.42
C ASP A 37 12.71 5.59 9.88
N THR A 38 12.53 5.45 8.56
CA THR A 38 12.35 4.12 7.95
C THR A 38 13.58 3.22 8.10
N SER A 39 14.76 3.81 8.29
CA SER A 39 16.00 3.05 8.56
C SER A 39 15.93 2.33 9.90
N VAL A 40 15.30 2.96 10.91
CA VAL A 40 15.06 2.35 12.23
C VAL A 40 14.00 1.26 12.10
N LEU A 41 12.89 1.54 11.40
CA LEU A 41 11.84 0.54 11.18
C LEU A 41 12.38 -0.70 10.45
N ALA A 42 13.25 -0.53 9.46
CA ALA A 42 13.84 -1.65 8.72
C ALA A 42 14.78 -2.53 9.57
N LEU A 43 15.38 -1.98 10.63
CA LEU A 43 16.32 -2.68 11.50
C LEU A 43 15.64 -3.28 12.73
N GLU A 44 14.61 -2.62 13.26
CA GLU A 44 14.06 -2.92 14.60
C GLU A 44 12.61 -3.41 14.56
N ALA A 45 11.86 -3.19 13.48
CA ALA A 45 10.45 -3.54 13.39
C ALA A 45 10.20 -4.67 12.37
N GLU A 46 9.14 -5.43 12.62
CA GLU A 46 8.61 -6.39 11.65
C GLU A 46 7.79 -5.69 10.56
N PHE A 47 7.57 -6.39 9.44
CA PHE A 47 6.72 -5.88 8.37
C PHE A 47 5.31 -5.58 8.88
N GLU A 48 4.72 -6.47 9.69
CA GLU A 48 3.38 -6.27 10.23
C GLU A 48 3.29 -5.10 11.21
N GLU A 49 4.34 -4.81 11.98
CA GLU A 49 4.38 -3.62 12.84
C GLU A 49 4.41 -2.32 12.01
N THR A 50 5.20 -2.32 10.93
CA THR A 50 5.27 -1.18 10.00
C THR A 50 3.95 -1.00 9.23
N ALA A 51 3.33 -2.09 8.78
CA ALA A 51 2.03 -2.05 8.12
C ALA A 51 0.94 -1.50 9.05
N HIS A 52 0.89 -2.00 10.29
CA HIS A 52 -0.02 -1.49 11.32
C HIS A 52 0.24 0.00 11.60
N LEU A 53 1.51 0.43 11.71
CA LEU A 53 1.86 1.84 11.87
C LEU A 53 1.29 2.71 10.75
N LEU A 54 1.41 2.28 9.49
CA LEU A 54 0.94 3.06 8.35
C LEU A 54 -0.59 3.18 8.32
N ILE A 55 -1.30 2.08 8.58
CA ILE A 55 -2.76 1.98 8.55
C ILE A 55 -3.37 2.68 9.78
N GLU A 56 -2.96 2.28 10.99
CA GLU A 56 -3.55 2.75 12.27
C GLU A 56 -2.90 4.03 12.81
N GLY A 57 -1.78 4.45 12.23
CA GLY A 57 -1.06 5.66 12.63
C GLY A 57 -0.18 5.53 13.87
N ARG A 58 -0.08 4.34 14.48
CA ARG A 58 0.79 4.06 15.63
C ARG A 58 1.32 2.63 15.61
N LEU A 59 2.44 2.41 16.30
CA LEU A 59 2.96 1.05 16.51
C LEU A 59 1.98 0.24 17.38
N PRO A 60 1.81 -1.05 17.08
CA PRO A 60 0.98 -1.94 17.88
C PRO A 60 1.70 -2.31 19.18
N ASN A 61 0.93 -2.62 20.22
CA ASN A 61 1.45 -3.40 21.34
C ASN A 61 1.47 -4.91 20.99
N LYS A 62 2.03 -5.75 21.86
CA LYS A 62 2.17 -7.19 21.60
C LYS A 62 0.84 -7.91 21.34
N VAL A 63 -0.23 -7.51 22.02
CA VAL A 63 -1.56 -8.11 21.87
C VAL A 63 -2.15 -7.72 20.51
N GLU A 64 -2.06 -6.44 20.16
CA GLU A 64 -2.52 -5.89 18.88
C GLU A 64 -1.76 -6.50 17.71
N LEU A 65 -0.43 -6.62 17.81
CA LEU A 65 0.39 -7.22 16.77
C LEU A 65 0.01 -8.69 16.52
N SER A 66 -0.24 -9.44 17.59
CA SER A 66 -0.67 -10.84 17.49
C SER A 66 -2.04 -10.96 16.81
N ALA A 67 -2.98 -10.08 17.18
CA ALA A 67 -4.30 -10.02 16.56
C ALA A 67 -4.21 -9.65 15.07
N PHE A 68 -3.45 -8.60 14.74
CA PHE A 68 -3.24 -8.13 13.38
C PHE A 68 -2.57 -9.20 12.50
N LYS A 69 -1.54 -9.89 13.01
CA LYS A 69 -0.92 -11.03 12.30
C LYS A 69 -1.90 -12.16 12.04
N LYS A 70 -2.78 -12.46 13.00
CA LYS A 70 -3.79 -13.50 12.84
C LYS A 70 -4.81 -13.11 11.76
N GLU A 71 -5.27 -11.87 11.78
CA GLU A 71 -6.19 -11.32 10.79
C GLU A 71 -5.56 -11.31 9.39
N LEU A 72 -4.30 -10.87 9.25
CA LEU A 72 -3.59 -10.95 7.98
C LEU A 72 -3.50 -12.40 7.49
N ASN A 73 -3.24 -13.35 8.38
CA ASN A 73 -3.15 -14.76 8.01
C ASN A 73 -4.48 -15.30 7.47
N THR A 74 -5.60 -14.96 8.10
CA THR A 74 -6.93 -15.40 7.63
C THR A 74 -7.28 -14.86 6.25
N HIS A 75 -6.76 -13.68 5.88
CA HIS A 75 -6.99 -13.05 4.58
C HIS A 75 -5.92 -13.39 3.51
N ARG A 76 -5.00 -14.33 3.76
CA ARG A 76 -4.00 -14.77 2.75
C ARG A 76 -4.58 -15.71 1.70
N ILE A 77 -5.75 -16.29 1.94
CA ILE A 77 -6.36 -17.25 1.04
C ILE A 77 -6.94 -16.51 -0.15
N ILE A 78 -6.51 -16.87 -1.36
CA ILE A 78 -7.04 -16.34 -2.62
C ILE A 78 -8.15 -17.27 -3.09
N GLU A 79 -9.25 -16.70 -3.59
CA GLU A 79 -10.39 -17.46 -4.10
C GLU A 79 -9.97 -18.32 -5.30
N LYS A 80 -10.51 -19.54 -5.35
CA LYS A 80 -10.21 -20.50 -6.42
C LYS A 80 -10.40 -19.93 -7.84
N PRO A 81 -11.47 -19.16 -8.15
CA PRO A 81 -11.65 -18.56 -9.48
C PRO A 81 -10.51 -17.62 -9.88
N THR A 82 -9.99 -16.81 -8.95
CA THR A 82 -8.86 -15.91 -9.19
C THR A 82 -7.58 -16.69 -9.52
N ILE A 83 -7.33 -17.79 -8.82
CA ILE A 83 -6.18 -18.67 -9.09
C ILE A 83 -6.31 -19.32 -10.48
N GLU A 84 -7.50 -19.78 -10.84
CA GLU A 84 -7.77 -20.37 -12.16
C GLU A 84 -7.57 -19.35 -13.29
N LEU A 85 -8.01 -18.11 -13.09
CA LEU A 85 -7.76 -17.01 -14.02
C LEU A 85 -6.26 -16.76 -14.20
N ILE A 86 -5.49 -16.66 -13.12
CA ILE A 86 -4.03 -16.47 -13.20
C ILE A 86 -3.36 -17.63 -13.96
N ARG A 87 -3.80 -18.87 -13.73
CA ARG A 87 -3.28 -20.07 -14.42
C ARG A 87 -3.63 -20.11 -15.91
N ALA A 88 -4.72 -19.46 -16.32
CA ALA A 88 -5.14 -19.39 -17.72
C ALA A 88 -4.38 -18.31 -18.52
N LEU A 89 -3.65 -17.41 -17.85
CA LEU A 89 -2.85 -16.39 -18.53
C LEU A 89 -1.64 -17.02 -19.26
N PRO A 90 -1.19 -16.43 -20.39
CA PRO A 90 0.02 -16.88 -21.05
C PRO A 90 1.24 -16.82 -20.13
N ASN A 91 2.05 -17.88 -20.12
CA ASN A 91 3.30 -17.94 -19.35
C ASN A 91 4.37 -16.92 -19.79
N THR A 92 4.21 -16.31 -20.96
CA THR A 92 5.06 -15.24 -21.49
C THR A 92 4.62 -13.84 -21.03
N MET A 93 3.47 -13.73 -20.37
CA MET A 93 2.95 -12.45 -19.89
C MET A 93 3.86 -11.88 -18.79
N HIS A 94 4.04 -10.56 -18.79
CA HIS A 94 4.86 -9.89 -17.80
C HIS A 94 4.23 -10.01 -16.40
N PRO A 95 4.99 -10.26 -15.32
CA PRO A 95 4.42 -10.45 -13.97
C PRO A 95 3.52 -9.31 -13.48
N MET A 96 3.80 -8.06 -13.89
CA MET A 96 2.94 -6.92 -13.55
C MET A 96 1.56 -6.97 -14.22
N ASP A 97 1.46 -7.50 -15.45
CA ASP A 97 0.17 -7.69 -16.12
C ASP A 97 -0.62 -8.82 -15.45
N VAL A 98 0.08 -9.89 -15.05
CA VAL A 98 -0.50 -10.99 -14.26
C VAL A 98 -1.05 -10.47 -12.93
N LEU A 99 -0.26 -9.67 -12.20
CA LEU A 99 -0.66 -9.07 -10.93
C LEU A 99 -1.88 -8.17 -11.10
N ARG A 100 -1.88 -7.28 -12.10
CA ARG A 100 -3.01 -6.39 -12.41
C ARG A 100 -4.28 -7.20 -12.68
N CYS A 101 -4.19 -8.22 -13.54
CA CYS A 101 -5.35 -9.07 -13.86
C CYS A 101 -5.85 -9.83 -12.63
N GLY A 102 -4.95 -10.36 -11.80
CA GLY A 102 -5.29 -11.05 -10.55
C GLY A 102 -6.01 -10.15 -9.56
N VAL A 103 -5.44 -8.97 -9.26
CA VAL A 103 -6.05 -7.99 -8.33
C VAL A 103 -7.40 -7.49 -8.85
N SER A 104 -7.51 -7.23 -10.16
CA SER A 104 -8.78 -6.85 -10.77
C SER A 104 -9.85 -7.94 -10.67
N ALA A 105 -9.46 -9.22 -10.69
CA ALA A 105 -10.38 -10.33 -10.53
C ALA A 105 -10.83 -10.49 -9.07
N CYS A 106 -9.94 -10.26 -8.08
CA CYS A 106 -10.29 -10.27 -6.65
C CYS A 106 -11.46 -9.34 -6.33
N ALA A 107 -11.48 -8.14 -6.90
CA ALA A 107 -12.54 -7.16 -6.67
C ALA A 107 -13.95 -7.67 -7.05
N GLY A 108 -14.07 -8.59 -8.01
CA GLY A 108 -15.36 -9.18 -8.38
C GLY A 108 -15.91 -10.20 -7.38
N TRP A 109 -15.07 -10.66 -6.45
CA TRP A 109 -15.41 -11.66 -5.42
C TRP A 109 -15.42 -11.07 -4.02
N ASP A 110 -15.04 -9.80 -3.87
CA ASP A 110 -15.05 -9.08 -2.61
C ASP A 110 -16.52 -8.84 -2.18
N PRO A 111 -16.96 -9.38 -1.03
CA PRO A 111 -18.32 -9.18 -0.55
C PRO A 111 -18.64 -7.71 -0.24
N ASP A 112 -17.62 -6.89 0.01
CA ASP A 112 -17.75 -5.51 0.49
C ASP A 112 -17.56 -4.48 -0.64
N VAL A 113 -17.48 -4.91 -1.91
CA VAL A 113 -17.21 -4.02 -3.06
C VAL A 113 -18.25 -2.91 -3.28
N GLY A 114 -19.42 -3.01 -2.66
CA GLY A 114 -20.54 -2.08 -2.79
C GLY A 114 -20.79 -1.16 -1.59
N ASP A 115 -20.02 -1.31 -0.52
CA ASP A 115 -20.11 -0.48 0.69
C ASP A 115 -19.30 0.82 0.57
#